data_AF-A0A1H0VWM7-F1
#
_entry.id   AF-A0A1H0VWM7-F1
#
_cell.length_a   1.000
_cell.length_b   1.000
_cell.length_c   1.000
_cell.angle_alpha   90.00
_cell.angle_beta   90.00
_cell.angle_gamma   90.00
#
_symmetry.space_group_name_H-M   'P 1'
#
loop_
_entity.id
_entity.type
_entity.pdbx_description
1 polymer ?
#
loop_
_entity_poly.entity_id
_entity_poly.type
_entity_poly.pdbx_seq_one_letter_code
_entity_poly.pdbx_strand_id
1 'polypeptide(L)'
;MWIRGRQLRDLETILLGYGVALEVHGVNESFHLNPGGPFGEWLHARFGWSMSCGWAQAITENAGTEDPLVLFFDLVDEYRTDGHTSRQTGTAGRAGVPEEIGAGQKNQDHDWL
;
A
#
# COMPACT_ATOMS: atom_id res chain seq x y z
N MET A 1 3.95 4.20 -21.10
CA MET A 1 2.54 3.90 -21.45
C MET A 1 1.94 5.14 -22.09
N TRP A 2 1.31 5.04 -23.25
CA TRP A 2 0.66 6.18 -23.92
C TRP A 2 -0.79 6.28 -23.47
N ILE A 3 -1.20 7.44 -22.95
CA ILE A 3 -2.59 7.72 -22.54
C ILE A 3 -3.18 8.67 -23.57
N ARG A 4 -4.28 8.26 -24.23
CA ARG A 4 -4.88 9.07 -25.29
C ARG A 4 -5.38 10.39 -24.71
N GLY A 5 -4.93 11.51 -25.29
CA GLY A 5 -5.31 12.85 -24.83
C GLY A 5 -4.92 13.19 -23.39
N ARG A 6 -4.04 12.40 -22.75
CA ARG A 6 -3.68 12.53 -21.31
C ARG A 6 -4.91 12.48 -20.38
N GLN A 7 -5.98 11.82 -20.80
CA GLN A 7 -7.21 11.74 -20.01
C GLN A 7 -7.08 10.69 -18.92
N LEU A 8 -7.31 11.09 -17.68
CA LEU A 8 -7.17 10.21 -16.51
C LEU A 8 -8.16 9.02 -16.54
N ARG A 9 -9.35 9.23 -17.12
CA ARG A 9 -10.37 8.18 -17.31
C ARG A 9 -9.89 7.04 -18.22
N ASP A 10 -9.06 7.34 -19.22
CA ASP A 10 -8.50 6.31 -20.11
C ASP A 10 -7.51 5.42 -19.34
N LEU A 11 -6.72 6.02 -18.43
CA LEU A 11 -5.84 5.27 -17.54
C LEU A 11 -6.63 4.37 -16.58
N GLU A 12 -7.67 4.91 -15.93
CA GLU A 12 -8.55 4.15 -15.03
C GLU A 12 -9.18 2.94 -15.74
N THR A 13 -9.61 3.11 -16.99
CA THR A 13 -10.18 2.02 -17.80
C THR A 13 -9.16 0.92 -18.08
N ILE A 14 -7.92 1.28 -18.42
CA ILE A 14 -6.85 0.29 -18.65
C ILE A 14 -6.51 -0.47 -17.37
N LEU A 15 -6.45 0.24 -16.24
CA LEU A 15 -6.19 -0.34 -14.93
C LEU A 15 -7.31 -1.27 -14.45
N LEU A 16 -8.58 -0.94 -14.74
CA LEU A 16 -9.70 -1.84 -14.51
C LEU A 16 -9.55 -3.13 -15.33
N GLY A 17 -9.23 -3.00 -16.62
CA GLY A 17 -9.00 -4.17 -17.49
C GLY A 17 -7.85 -5.05 -17.01
N TYR A 18 -6.78 -4.44 -16.48
CA TYR A 18 -5.68 -5.16 -15.84
C TYR A 18 -6.14 -5.94 -14.61
N GLY A 19 -6.90 -5.31 -13.71
CA GLY A 19 -7.47 -5.98 -12.53
C GLY A 19 -8.33 -7.19 -12.90
N VAL A 20 -9.21 -7.04 -13.89
CA VAL A 20 -10.02 -8.16 -14.42
C VAL A 20 -9.15 -9.29 -14.98
N ALA A 21 -8.06 -8.96 -15.68
CA ALA A 21 -7.15 -9.96 -16.21
C ALA A 21 -6.44 -10.74 -15.09
N LEU A 22 -6.02 -10.07 -14.02
CA LEU A 22 -5.43 -10.74 -12.84
C LEU A 22 -6.43 -11.74 -12.23
N GLU A 23 -7.69 -11.34 -12.07
CA GLU A 23 -8.75 -12.19 -11.52
C GLU A 23 -9.01 -13.42 -12.40
N VAL A 24 -9.20 -13.21 -13.72
CA VAL A 24 -9.47 -14.30 -14.68
C VAL A 24 -8.32 -15.31 -14.75
N HIS A 25 -7.08 -14.82 -14.64
CA HIS A 25 -5.89 -15.67 -14.70
C HIS A 25 -5.44 -16.21 -13.34
N GLY A 26 -6.13 -15.87 -12.24
CA GLY A 26 -5.80 -16.33 -10.90
C GLY A 26 -4.44 -15.85 -10.40
N VAL A 27 -3.97 -14.70 -10.88
CA VAL A 27 -2.67 -14.13 -10.48
C VAL A 27 -2.83 -13.40 -9.16
N ASN A 28 -2.12 -13.87 -8.13
CA ASN A 28 -2.15 -13.26 -6.80
C ASN A 28 -1.17 -12.08 -6.72
N GLU A 29 -1.56 -10.95 -7.29
CA GLU A 29 -0.85 -9.67 -7.20
C GLU A 29 -1.68 -8.65 -6.40
N SER A 30 -1.03 -7.91 -5.49
CA SER A 30 -1.69 -6.84 -4.75
C SER A 30 -1.91 -5.63 -5.65
N PHE A 31 -3.11 -5.49 -6.21
CA PHE A 31 -3.47 -4.40 -7.11
C PHE A 31 -4.29 -3.30 -6.43
N HIS A 32 -3.60 -2.25 -5.99
CA HIS A 32 -4.19 -1.21 -5.13
C HIS A 32 -4.96 -0.12 -5.90
N LEU A 33 -4.71 0.02 -7.20
CA LEU A 33 -5.22 1.11 -8.05
C LEU A 33 -6.53 0.76 -8.79
N ASN A 34 -7.15 -0.38 -8.46
CA ASN A 34 -8.47 -0.71 -8.98
C ASN A 34 -9.47 0.44 -8.64
N PRO A 35 -10.45 0.80 -9.49
CA PRO A 35 -11.33 1.94 -9.23
C PRO A 35 -12.14 1.85 -7.93
N GLY A 36 -12.40 0.65 -7.43
CA GLY A 36 -12.99 0.39 -6.11
C GLY A 36 -11.99 -0.16 -5.08
N GLY A 37 -10.70 0.07 -5.30
CA GLY A 37 -9.61 -0.48 -4.48
C GLY A 37 -9.10 0.46 -3.39
N PRO A 38 -8.08 0.01 -2.63
CA PRO A 38 -7.52 0.74 -1.49
C PRO A 38 -7.09 2.19 -1.76
N PHE A 39 -6.68 2.51 -2.98
CA PHE A 39 -6.31 3.88 -3.35
C PHE A 39 -7.53 4.83 -3.35
N GLY A 40 -8.66 4.39 -3.91
CA GLY A 40 -9.89 5.19 -3.90
C GLY A 40 -10.45 5.37 -2.48
N GLU A 41 -10.37 4.33 -1.64
CA GLU A 41 -10.73 4.41 -0.23
C GLU A 41 -9.85 5.41 0.53
N TRP A 42 -8.54 5.39 0.28
CA TRP A 42 -7.61 6.36 0.86
C TRP A 42 -7.91 7.79 0.42
N LEU A 43 -8.21 8.03 -0.86
CA LEU A 43 -8.61 9.36 -1.35
C LEU A 43 -9.88 9.85 -0.66
N HIS A 44 -10.89 9.00 -0.53
CA HIS A 44 -12.12 9.32 0.20
C HIS A 44 -11.84 9.67 1.66
N ALA A 45 -11.04 8.86 2.35
CA ALA A 45 -10.70 9.08 3.76
C ALA A 45 -9.88 10.37 3.98
N ARG A 46 -8.96 10.69 3.07
CA ARG A 46 -8.04 11.84 3.19
C ARG A 46 -8.70 13.16 2.83
N PHE A 47 -9.50 13.19 1.76
CA PHE A 47 -10.03 14.44 1.20
C PHE A 47 -11.55 14.57 1.26
N GLY A 48 -12.27 13.50 1.64
CA GLY A 48 -13.75 13.49 1.65
C GLY A 48 -14.36 13.47 0.24
N TRP A 49 -13.59 13.22 -0.80
CA TRP A 49 -14.07 13.23 -2.18
C TRP A 49 -15.02 12.08 -2.47
N SER A 50 -16.02 12.33 -3.31
CA SER A 50 -16.96 11.29 -3.76
C SER A 50 -16.27 10.32 -4.71
N MET A 51 -16.28 9.03 -4.38
CA MET A 51 -15.73 7.95 -5.23
C MET A 51 -16.79 7.27 -6.10
N SER A 52 -18.03 7.76 -6.11
CA SER A 52 -19.15 7.14 -6.84
C SER A 52 -18.91 7.01 -8.35
N CYS A 53 -18.01 7.82 -8.91
CA CYS A 53 -17.63 7.78 -10.33
C CYS A 53 -16.18 7.36 -10.56
N GLY A 54 -15.53 6.76 -9.56
CA GLY A 54 -14.12 6.38 -9.61
C GLY A 54 -13.17 7.53 -9.25
N TRP A 55 -11.93 7.17 -8.95
CA TRP A 55 -10.90 8.13 -8.56
C TRP A 55 -10.50 9.04 -9.72
N ALA A 56 -10.62 8.61 -10.98
CA ALA A 56 -10.26 9.46 -12.11
C ALA A 56 -11.19 10.67 -12.24
N GLN A 57 -12.50 10.47 -12.04
CA GLN A 57 -13.46 11.56 -12.04
C GLN A 57 -13.20 12.49 -10.84
N ALA A 58 -13.01 11.93 -9.65
CA ALA A 58 -12.77 12.71 -8.45
C ALA A 58 -11.50 13.58 -8.56
N ILE A 59 -10.40 13.05 -9.07
CA ILE A 59 -9.16 13.81 -9.27
C ILE A 59 -9.38 14.89 -10.33
N THR A 60 -10.06 14.59 -11.44
CA THR A 60 -10.33 15.57 -12.49
C THR A 60 -11.16 16.75 -11.97
N GLU A 61 -12.16 16.50 -11.13
CA GLU A 61 -13.00 17.53 -10.52
C GLU A 61 -12.27 18.38 -9.49
N ASN A 62 -11.28 17.81 -8.80
CA ASN A 62 -10.57 18.47 -7.71
C ASN A 62 -9.17 18.99 -8.09
N ALA A 63 -8.70 18.76 -9.33
CA ALA A 63 -7.39 19.23 -9.81
C ALA A 63 -7.25 20.75 -9.92
N GLY A 64 -8.37 21.49 -9.97
CA GLY A 64 -8.35 22.94 -10.15
C GLY A 64 -7.65 23.33 -11.45
N THR A 65 -6.51 24.02 -11.35
CA THR A 65 -5.70 24.42 -12.53
C THR A 65 -4.58 23.44 -12.86
N GLU A 66 -4.35 22.43 -12.02
CA GLU A 66 -3.33 21.41 -12.24
C GLU A 66 -3.76 20.40 -13.31
N ASP A 67 -2.79 19.79 -13.95
CA ASP A 67 -3.01 18.67 -14.87
C ASP A 67 -3.46 17.43 -14.06
N PRO A 68 -4.68 16.88 -14.26
CA PRO A 68 -5.19 15.77 -13.46
C PRO A 68 -4.28 14.53 -13.48
N LEU A 69 -3.51 14.34 -14.55
CA LEU A 69 -2.59 13.21 -14.65
C LEU A 69 -1.35 13.42 -13.78
N VAL A 70 -0.87 14.66 -13.65
CA VAL A 70 0.23 15.01 -12.74
C VAL A 70 -0.22 14.81 -11.30
N LEU A 71 -1.36 15.40 -10.93
CA LEU A 71 -1.95 15.25 -9.59
C LEU A 71 -2.17 13.78 -9.23
N PHE A 72 -2.61 12.95 -10.18
CA PHE A 72 -2.73 11.50 -9.95
C PHE A 72 -1.40 10.85 -9.53
N PHE A 73 -0.30 11.15 -10.22
CA PHE A 73 1.00 10.55 -9.87
C PHE A 73 1.50 11.02 -8.51
N ASP A 74 1.32 12.31 -8.20
CA ASP A 74 1.69 12.86 -6.89
C ASP A 74 0.89 12.19 -5.76
N LEU A 75 -0.43 12.03 -5.93
CA LEU A 75 -1.29 11.32 -4.98
C LEU A 75 -0.91 9.84 -4.82
N VAL A 76 -0.50 9.18 -5.90
CA VAL A 76 -0.02 7.79 -5.84
C VAL A 76 1.28 7.68 -5.03
N ASP A 77 2.20 8.64 -5.18
CA ASP A 77 3.44 8.65 -4.44
C ASP A 77 3.22 9.00 -2.95
N GLU A 78 2.28 9.90 -2.65
CA GLU A 78 1.81 10.14 -1.27
C GLU A 78 1.20 8.88 -0.64
N TYR A 79 0.27 8.22 -1.35
CA TYR A 79 -0.36 6.97 -0.90
C TYR A 79 0.67 5.88 -0.57
N ARG A 80 1.70 5.75 -1.42
CA ARG A 80 2.80 4.81 -1.17
C ARG A 80 3.57 5.18 0.09
N THR A 81 3.88 6.46 0.29
CA THR A 81 4.65 6.95 1.44
C THR A 81 3.90 6.72 2.77
N ASP A 82 2.59 6.97 2.80
CA ASP A 82 1.74 6.70 3.95
C ASP A 82 1.75 5.20 4.33
N GLY A 83 1.73 4.32 3.32
CA GLY A 83 1.83 2.87 3.50
C GLY A 83 3.22 2.36 3.93
N HIS A 84 4.28 3.16 3.74
CA HIS A 84 5.65 2.82 4.19
C HIS A 84 5.91 3.25 5.64
N THR A 85 5.24 4.29 6.11
CA THR A 85 5.36 4.80 7.50
C THR A 85 4.81 3.81 8.53
N SER A 86 3.77 3.06 8.17
CA SER A 86 3.14 2.05 9.04
C SER A 86 3.96 0.74 9.17
N ARG A 87 4.99 0.53 8.33
CA ARG A 87 5.84 -0.68 8.35
C ARG A 87 7.15 -0.54 9.13
N GLN A 88 7.58 0.69 9.45
CA GLN A 88 8.88 0.96 10.11
C GLN A 88 8.83 1.06 11.65
N THR A 89 7.66 1.12 12.28
CA THR A 89 7.53 1.20 13.75
C THR A 89 7.64 -0.15 14.47
N GLY A 90 8.01 -1.24 13.78
CA GLY A 90 8.00 -2.61 14.31
C GLY A 90 9.36 -3.23 14.67
N THR A 91 10.51 -2.57 14.50
CA THR A 91 11.83 -3.23 14.70
C THR A 91 12.88 -2.44 15.50
N ALA A 92 12.48 -1.41 16.25
CA ALA A 92 13.37 -0.73 17.19
C ALA A 92 13.08 -1.18 18.64
N GLY A 93 13.54 -2.37 19.02
CA GLY A 93 13.50 -2.78 20.41
C GLY A 93 13.69 -4.27 20.63
N ARG A 94 14.94 -4.74 20.67
CA ARG A 94 15.52 -5.55 21.77
C ARG A 94 16.96 -5.97 21.43
N ALA A 95 17.87 -5.00 21.47
CA ALA A 95 19.25 -5.28 21.86
C ALA A 95 19.36 -4.88 23.34
N GLY A 96 19.78 -5.82 24.19
CA GLY A 96 19.89 -5.62 25.63
C GLY A 96 19.88 -6.95 26.36
N VAL A 97 20.98 -7.69 26.24
CA VAL A 97 21.35 -8.77 27.16
C VAL A 97 21.88 -8.09 28.43
N PRO A 98 21.39 -8.44 29.63
CA PRO A 98 22.15 -8.25 30.85
C PRO A 98 22.76 -9.58 31.29
N GLU A 99 24.08 -9.59 31.26
CA GLU A 99 24.96 -10.44 32.03
C GLU A 99 24.86 -10.03 33.51
N GLU A 100 24.53 -10.97 34.41
CA GLU A 100 25.37 -11.34 35.57
C GLU A 100 24.65 -12.22 36.63
N ILE A 101 25.37 -13.29 36.99
CA ILE A 101 25.59 -13.94 38.29
C ILE A 101 24.45 -14.58 39.11
N GLY A 102 24.62 -15.88 39.37
CA GLY A 102 24.76 -16.32 40.77
C GLY A 102 23.99 -17.57 41.23
N ALA A 103 24.77 -18.56 41.67
CA ALA A 103 24.45 -19.64 42.62
C ALA A 103 23.74 -20.90 42.08
N GLY A 104 24.46 -22.01 42.21
CA GLY A 104 24.13 -23.31 41.63
C GLY A 104 23.29 -24.23 42.48
N GLN A 105 23.03 -25.43 41.93
CA GLN A 105 22.74 -26.65 42.68
C GLN A 105 22.80 -27.87 41.73
N LYS A 106 23.90 -28.64 41.85
CA LYS A 106 24.00 -30.11 41.93
C LYS A 106 23.47 -31.03 40.81
N ASN A 107 24.41 -31.83 40.30
CA ASN A 107 24.37 -33.26 39.92
C ASN A 107 23.07 -33.85 39.34
N GLN A 108 23.16 -34.61 38.26
CA GLN A 108 23.63 -36.00 38.29
C GLN A 108 23.86 -36.52 36.87
N ASP A 109 24.97 -37.25 36.74
CA ASP A 109 25.30 -38.17 35.68
C ASP A 109 24.10 -39.06 35.33
N HIS A 110 23.79 -39.20 34.04
CA HIS A 110 23.25 -40.45 33.55
C HIS A 110 23.87 -40.78 32.20
N ASP A 111 24.76 -41.75 32.27
CA ASP A 111 25.29 -42.59 31.21
C ASP A 111 24.26 -42.90 30.12
N TRP A 112 24.69 -42.77 28.87
CA TRP A 112 24.02 -43.36 27.72
C TRP A 112 24.65 -44.72 27.41
N LEU A 113 24.12 -45.78 28.01
CA LEU A 113 24.13 -47.15 27.49
C LEU A 113 22.81 -47.86 27.80
#